data_AF-A0A7J2V9D6-F1
#
_entry.id   AF-A0A7J2V9D6-F1
#
_cell.length_a   1.000
_cell.length_b   1.000
_cell.length_c   1.000
_cell.angle_alpha   90.00
_cell.angle_beta   90.00
_cell.angle_gamma   90.00
#
_symmetry.space_group_name_H-M   'P 1'
#
loop_
_entity.id
_entity.type
_entity.pdbx_description
1 polymer ?
#
loop_
_entity_poly.entity_id
_entity_poly.type
_entity_poly.pdbx_seq_one_letter_code
_entity_poly.pdbx_strand_id
1 'polypeptide(L)'
;MSKSAGVRDIGIPGVKPPEKTCSDPKCPWHGHLKVRGIVLTGVVVKKKMHRAIVVRHEYLQYVPKYMRYEKRKKNIHARLPPCIDVNEGDEVVIGETRPLSKTIAFVVIGVVKRGKGGE
;
A
#
# COMPACT_ATOMS: atom_id res chain seq x y z
N MET A 1 -7.75 -25.54 14.84
CA MET A 1 -9.05 -24.84 14.64
C MET A 1 -8.77 -23.43 14.11
N SER A 2 -8.62 -23.29 12.79
CA SER A 2 -8.38 -21.98 12.16
C SER A 2 -9.71 -21.24 12.00
N LYS A 3 -9.93 -20.20 12.82
CA LYS A 3 -11.08 -19.30 12.67
C LYS A 3 -11.03 -18.66 11.27
N SER A 4 -12.04 -18.92 10.45
CA SER A 4 -12.34 -18.13 9.25
C SER A 4 -12.73 -16.73 9.70
N ALA A 5 -11.76 -15.82 9.72
CA ALA A 5 -12.03 -14.41 10.01
C ALA A 5 -12.81 -13.83 8.84
N GLY A 6 -14.02 -13.32 9.10
CA GLY A 6 -14.79 -12.56 8.11
C GLY A 6 -14.01 -11.34 7.64
N VAL A 7 -14.18 -10.99 6.36
CA VAL A 7 -13.56 -9.80 5.76
C VAL A 7 -14.16 -8.55 6.42
N ARG A 8 -13.32 -7.71 7.01
CA ARG A 8 -13.76 -6.43 7.58
C ARG A 8 -13.82 -5.36 6.49
N ASP A 9 -14.87 -4.55 6.53
CA ASP A 9 -14.97 -3.34 5.72
C ASP A 9 -14.08 -2.23 6.28
N ILE A 10 -13.19 -1.72 5.43
CA ILE A 10 -12.22 -0.67 5.78
C ILE A 10 -12.83 0.73 5.58
N GLY A 11 -13.99 0.84 4.90
CA GLY A 11 -14.71 2.10 4.71
C GLY A 11 -14.06 3.06 3.71
N ILE A 12 -13.15 2.58 2.86
CA ILE A 12 -12.50 3.38 1.82
C ILE A 12 -13.18 3.11 0.47
N PRO A 13 -13.66 4.15 -0.25
CA PRO A 13 -14.32 3.96 -1.53
C PRO A 13 -13.33 3.48 -2.60
N GLY A 14 -13.75 2.51 -3.41
CA GLY A 14 -13.02 2.07 -4.60
C GLY A 14 -11.99 0.96 -4.41
N VAL A 15 -11.81 0.43 -3.19
CA VAL A 15 -10.91 -0.71 -2.96
C VAL A 15 -11.72 -2.00 -2.77
N LYS A 16 -11.51 -2.98 -3.65
CA LYS A 16 -12.13 -4.31 -3.53
C LYS A 16 -11.42 -5.13 -2.44
N PRO A 17 -12.17 -5.91 -1.64
CA PRO A 17 -11.57 -6.83 -0.70
C PRO A 17 -10.74 -7.91 -1.43
N PRO A 18 -9.64 -8.39 -0.81
CA PRO A 18 -8.82 -9.44 -1.41
C PRO A 18 -9.54 -10.79 -1.41
N GLU A 19 -9.30 -11.57 -2.46
CA GLU A 19 -9.85 -12.93 -2.61
C GLU A 19 -9.17 -13.93 -1.67
N LYS A 20 -7.90 -13.70 -1.32
CA LYS A 20 -7.14 -14.59 -0.44
C LYS A 20 -7.41 -14.28 1.02
N THR A 21 -7.70 -15.33 1.79
CA THR A 21 -7.81 -15.25 3.25
C THR A 21 -6.43 -15.27 3.89
N CYS A 22 -6.21 -14.45 4.92
CA CYS A 22 -4.98 -14.49 5.70
C CYS A 22 -5.18 -14.43 7.21
N SER A 23 -4.25 -15.02 7.95
CA SER A 23 -4.25 -15.11 9.42
C SER A 23 -3.32 -14.09 10.11
N ASP A 24 -2.80 -13.08 9.39
CA ASP A 24 -1.90 -12.07 9.97
C ASP A 24 -2.70 -11.02 10.77
N PRO A 25 -2.42 -10.80 12.07
CA PRO A 25 -3.12 -9.81 12.89
C PRO A 25 -2.88 -8.36 12.42
N LYS A 26 -1.80 -8.11 11.67
CA LYS A 26 -1.45 -6.80 11.09
C LYS A 26 -2.06 -6.61 9.69
N CYS A 27 -2.99 -7.46 9.28
CA CYS A 27 -3.76 -7.28 8.05
C CYS A 27 -4.97 -6.33 8.30
N PRO A 28 -5.29 -5.41 7.38
CA PRO A 28 -6.44 -4.52 7.55
C PRO A 28 -7.80 -5.20 7.32
N TRP A 29 -7.89 -6.27 6.51
CA TRP A 29 -9.16 -7.01 6.31
C TRP A 29 -9.44 -8.05 7.37
N HIS A 30 -8.48 -8.94 7.63
CA HIS A 30 -8.70 -10.11 8.49
C HIS A 30 -8.18 -9.89 9.93
N GLY A 31 -7.35 -8.86 10.12
CA GLY A 31 -6.72 -8.56 11.40
C GLY A 31 -7.41 -7.45 12.19
N HIS A 32 -6.68 -6.94 13.19
CA HIS A 32 -7.13 -5.85 14.05
C HIS A 32 -6.63 -4.47 13.60
N LEU A 33 -5.82 -4.42 12.53
CA LEU A 33 -5.20 -3.19 12.08
C LEU A 33 -6.24 -2.25 11.46
N LYS A 34 -6.35 -1.05 12.03
CA LYS A 34 -7.21 0.01 11.51
C LYS A 34 -6.41 0.90 10.56
N VAL A 35 -6.99 1.19 9.39
CA VAL A 35 -6.51 2.23 8.47
C VAL A 35 -7.15 3.55 8.87
N ARG A 36 -6.37 4.64 8.82
CA ARG A 36 -6.81 5.99 9.17
C ARG A 36 -6.07 7.02 8.34
N GLY A 37 -6.53 8.26 8.36
CA GLY A 37 -5.77 9.38 7.80
C GLY A 37 -5.64 9.30 6.28
N ILE A 38 -4.40 9.39 5.79
CA ILE A 38 -4.13 9.60 4.37
C ILE A 38 -4.11 8.27 3.60
N VAL A 39 -4.79 8.25 2.45
CA VAL A 39 -4.69 7.20 1.45
C VAL A 39 -3.89 7.74 0.27
N LEU A 40 -2.83 7.03 -0.12
CA LEU A 40 -1.96 7.43 -1.22
C LEU A 40 -1.92 6.33 -2.28
N THR A 41 -1.74 6.74 -3.53
CA THR A 41 -1.42 5.84 -4.64
C THR A 41 0.07 5.95 -4.97
N GLY A 42 0.66 4.85 -5.42
CA GLY A 42 2.05 4.85 -5.86
C GLY A 42 2.46 3.53 -6.49
N VAL A 43 3.66 3.53 -7.09
CA VAL A 43 4.19 2.38 -7.82
C VAL A 43 5.13 1.57 -6.91
N VAL A 44 5.05 0.26 -6.94
CA VAL A 44 5.97 -0.61 -6.19
C VAL A 44 7.32 -0.64 -6.87
N VAL A 45 8.37 -0.24 -6.15
CA VAL A 45 9.75 -0.23 -6.66
C VAL A 45 10.50 -1.49 -6.26
N LYS A 46 10.32 -1.95 -5.01
CA LYS A 46 11.06 -3.09 -4.47
C LYS A 46 10.15 -3.98 -3.64
N LYS A 47 10.18 -5.28 -3.90
CA LYS A 47 9.56 -6.34 -3.09
C LYS A 47 10.60 -7.36 -2.61
N LYS A 48 11.62 -6.86 -1.91
CA LYS A 48 12.71 -7.71 -1.37
C LYS A 48 12.58 -8.01 0.13
N MET A 49 11.78 -7.22 0.85
CA MET A 49 11.62 -7.35 2.30
C MET A 49 10.51 -8.34 2.65
N HIS A 50 10.66 -9.08 3.75
CA HIS A 50 9.61 -9.97 4.22
C HIS A 50 8.39 -9.17 4.69
N ARG A 51 7.24 -9.40 4.04
CA ARG A 51 5.94 -8.76 4.32
C ARG A 51 5.98 -7.22 4.30
N ALA A 52 6.92 -6.62 3.57
CA ALA A 52 7.00 -5.18 3.38
C ALA A 52 7.48 -4.84 1.98
N ILE A 53 7.08 -3.67 1.49
CA ILE A 53 7.44 -3.18 0.16
C ILE A 53 7.83 -1.71 0.23
N VAL A 54 8.56 -1.27 -0.80
CA VAL A 54 8.87 0.15 -1.02
C VAL A 54 8.01 0.66 -2.16
N VAL A 55 7.13 1.60 -1.84
CA VAL A 55 6.24 2.28 -2.79
C VAL A 55 6.83 3.65 -3.11
N ARG A 56 6.87 4.01 -4.38
CA ARG A 56 7.27 5.34 -4.83
C ARG A 56 6.03 6.16 -5.15
N HIS A 57 5.95 7.30 -4.50
CA HIS A 57 4.96 8.33 -4.79
C HIS A 57 5.66 9.45 -5.56
N GLU A 58 5.25 9.68 -6.79
CA GLU A 58 5.76 10.74 -7.66
C GLU A 58 4.75 11.88 -7.70
N TYR A 59 5.24 13.12 -7.54
CA TYR A 59 4.41 14.32 -7.57
C TYR A 59 5.16 15.48 -8.22
N LEU A 60 4.41 16.42 -8.78
CA LEU A 60 4.94 17.63 -9.37
C LEU A 60 4.95 18.74 -8.32
N GLN A 61 6.12 19.31 -8.06
CA GLN A 61 6.26 20.48 -7.19
C GLN A 61 6.32 21.73 -8.07
N TYR A 62 5.46 22.71 -7.79
CA TYR A 62 5.52 24.00 -8.46
C TYR A 62 6.63 24.87 -7.88
N VAL A 63 7.45 25.48 -8.74
CA VAL A 63 8.51 26.42 -8.37
C VAL A 63 8.06 27.84 -8.76
N PRO A 64 7.60 28.68 -7.80
CA PRO A 64 6.96 29.96 -8.11
C PRO A 64 7.84 30.91 -8.91
N LYS A 65 9.13 30.99 -8.59
CA LYS A 65 10.09 31.89 -9.26
C LYS A 65 10.19 31.66 -10.77
N TYR A 66 10.08 30.40 -11.21
CA TYR A 66 10.26 30.04 -12.61
C TYR A 66 8.94 29.69 -13.31
N MET A 67 7.82 29.72 -12.59
CA MET A 67 6.50 29.27 -13.07
C MET A 67 6.54 27.89 -13.74
N ARG A 68 7.38 26.99 -13.21
CA ARG A 68 7.62 25.65 -13.76
C ARG A 68 7.35 24.59 -12.69
N TYR A 69 7.03 23.38 -13.15
CA TYR A 69 6.90 22.21 -12.29
C TYR A 69 8.16 21.35 -12.37
N GLU A 70 8.64 20.88 -11.22
CA GLU A 70 9.70 19.88 -11.12
C GLU A 70 9.12 18.53 -10.67
N LYS A 71 9.63 17.44 -11.23
CA LYS A 71 9.26 16.08 -10.82
C LYS A 71 10.00 15.70 -9.55
N ARG A 72 9.28 15.45 -8.46
CA ARG A 72 9.82 14.92 -7.20
C ARG A 72 9.29 13.52 -6.94
N LYS A 73 10.07 12.72 -6.21
CA LYS A 73 9.68 11.37 -5.79
C LYS A 73 9.99 11.17 -4.31
N LYS A 74 9.11 10.46 -3.60
CA LYS A 74 9.30 9.99 -2.23
C LYS A 74 9.13 8.48 -2.20
N ASN A 75 10.03 7.80 -1.49
CA ASN A 75 9.90 6.37 -1.23
C ASN A 75 9.24 6.19 0.14
N ILE A 76 8.15 5.42 0.17
CA ILE A 76 7.35 5.14 1.36
C ILE A 76 7.43 3.64 1.62
N HIS A 77 7.68 3.27 2.87
CA HIS A 77 7.69 1.86 3.28
C HIS A 77 6.30 1.45 3.73
N ALA A 78 5.75 0.41 3.11
CA ALA A 78 4.45 -0.12 3.43
C ALA A 78 4.53 -1.60 3.84
N ARG A 79 3.69 -2.00 4.80
CA ARG A 79 3.45 -3.41 5.13
C ARG A 79 2.64 -4.04 4.00
N LEU A 80 3.07 -5.21 3.57
CA LEU A 80 2.33 -6.05 2.64
C LEU A 80 1.61 -7.17 3.43
N PRO A 81 0.26 -7.14 3.52
CA PRO A 81 -0.49 -8.26 4.05
C PRO A 81 -0.41 -9.45 3.07
N PRO A 82 -0.30 -10.69 3.56
CA PRO A 82 -0.18 -11.88 2.70
C PRO A 82 -1.46 -12.19 1.89
N CYS A 83 -2.55 -11.49 2.18
CA CYS A 83 -3.78 -11.51 1.39
C CYS A 83 -3.63 -10.90 -0.02
N ILE A 84 -2.64 -10.03 -0.22
CA ILE A 84 -2.45 -9.32 -1.50
C ILE A 84 -1.12 -9.71 -2.11
N ASP A 85 -1.19 -10.21 -3.34
CA ASP A 85 -0.02 -10.37 -4.19
C ASP A 85 0.20 -9.12 -5.01
N VAL A 86 1.41 -8.60 -4.91
CA VAL A 86 1.88 -7.41 -5.63
C VAL A 86 3.23 -7.73 -6.25
N ASN A 87 3.51 -7.25 -7.44
CA ASN A 87 4.79 -7.38 -8.12
C ASN A 87 5.47 -6.00 -8.25
N GLU A 88 6.74 -6.00 -8.65
CA GLU A 88 7.46 -4.76 -8.94
C GLU A 88 6.85 -4.11 -10.19
N GLY A 89 6.62 -2.79 -10.13
CA GLY A 89 5.93 -2.04 -11.20
C GLY A 89 4.41 -1.95 -11.07
N ASP A 90 3.80 -2.64 -10.11
CA ASP A 90 2.35 -2.52 -9.84
C ASP A 90 2.01 -1.16 -9.21
N GLU A 91 0.86 -0.62 -9.57
CA GLU A 91 0.28 0.57 -8.96
C GLU A 91 -0.64 0.16 -7.81
N VAL A 92 -0.28 0.58 -6.59
CA VAL A 92 -0.93 0.20 -5.35
C VAL A 92 -1.51 1.39 -4.61
N VAL A 93 -2.58 1.11 -3.88
CA VAL A 93 -3.17 2.01 -2.88
C VAL A 93 -2.63 1.61 -1.51
N ILE A 94 -2.03 2.57 -0.82
CA ILE A 94 -1.55 2.45 0.54
C ILE A 94 -2.37 3.33 1.48
N GLY A 95 -2.63 2.82 2.68
CA GLY A 95 -3.30 3.54 3.75
C GLY A 95 -2.37 3.79 4.92
N GLU A 96 -2.49 4.96 5.51
CA GLU A 96 -1.82 5.27 6.76
C GLU A 96 -2.42 4.48 7.93
N THR A 97 -1.57 4.09 8.86
CA THR A 97 -1.93 3.31 10.04
C THR A 97 -1.18 3.84 11.26
N ARG A 98 -1.42 3.24 12.44
CA ARG A 98 -0.48 3.43 13.55
C ARG A 98 0.91 2.92 13.13
N PRO A 99 2.01 3.50 13.65
CA PRO A 99 3.35 2.97 13.37
C PRO A 99 3.44 1.48 13.69
N LEU A 100 3.83 0.67 12.70
CA LEU A 100 4.01 -0.79 12.84
C LEU A 100 5.46 -1.18 13.11
N SER A 101 6.38 -0.31 12.68
CA SER A 101 7.83 -0.42 12.85
C SER A 101 8.43 0.99 12.77
N LYS A 102 9.76 1.11 12.91
CA LYS A 102 10.49 2.38 12.84
C LYS A 102 10.16 3.19 11.57
N THR A 103 10.07 2.50 10.43
CA THR A 103 9.87 3.15 9.12
C THR A 103 8.52 2.85 8.48
N ILE A 104 7.79 1.86 8.99
CA ILE A 104 6.53 1.39 8.40
C ILE A 104 5.37 1.97 9.17
N ALA A 105 4.72 2.97 8.57
CA ALA A 105 3.46 3.54 9.04
C ALA A 105 2.31 3.34 8.04
N PHE A 106 2.58 2.74 6.88
CA PHE A 106 1.60 2.51 5.81
C PHE A 106 1.36 1.01 5.58
N VAL A 107 0.18 0.67 5.07
CA VAL A 107 -0.20 -0.69 4.68
C VAL A 107 -0.85 -0.69 3.31
N VAL A 108 -0.55 -1.71 2.51
CA VAL A 108 -1.17 -1.91 1.20
C VAL A 108 -2.62 -2.33 1.36
N ILE A 109 -3.53 -1.57 0.75
CA ILE A 109 -4.98 -1.82 0.74
C ILE A 109 -5.40 -2.45 -0.59
N GLY A 110 -4.78 -2.08 -1.71
CA GLY A 110 -5.24 -2.63 -2.98
C GLY A 110 -4.26 -2.42 -4.10
N VAL A 111 -4.48 -3.17 -5.18
CA VAL A 111 -3.79 -2.99 -6.46
C VAL A 111 -4.79 -2.32 -7.40
N VAL A 112 -4.44 -1.15 -7.92
CA VAL A 112 -5.27 -0.41 -8.89
C VAL A 112 -5.00 -0.94 -10.29
N LYS A 113 -3.72 -1.09 -10.62
CA LYS A 113 -3.26 -1.50 -11.94
C LYS A 113 -2.07 -2.42 -11.79
N ARG A 114 -2.14 -3.58 -12.44
CA ARG A 114 -0.97 -4.46 -12.57
C ARG A 114 -0.01 -3.86 -13.59
N GLY A 115 1.26 -3.75 -13.23
CA GLY A 115 2.31 -3.34 -14.14
C GLY A 115 2.45 -4.38 -15.25
N LYS A 116 2.66 -3.93 -16.49
CA LYS A 116 3.15 -4.82 -17.55
C LYS A 116 4.60 -5.14 -17.21
N GLY A 117 4.84 -6.25 -16.50
CA GLY A 117 6.18 -6.78 -16.34
C GLY A 117 6.74 -7.06 -17.73
N GLY A 118 7.83 -6.37 -18.09
CA GLY A 118 8.68 -6.81 -19.18
C GLY A 118 9.27 -8.17 -18.84
N GLU A 119 9.43 -9.00 -19.86
CA GLU A 119 10.19 -10.25 -19.82
C GLU A 119 11.61 -10.05 -19.25
#